data_AF-A0A0K6FND6-F1
#
_entry.id   AF-A0A0K6FND6-F1
#
_cell.length_a   1.000
_cell.length_b   1.000
_cell.length_c   1.000
_cell.angle_alpha   90.00
_cell.angle_beta   90.00
_cell.angle_gamma   90.00
#
_symmetry.space_group_name_H-M   'P 1'
#
loop_
_entity.id
_entity.type
_entity.pdbx_description
1 polymer ?
#
loop_
_entity_poly.entity_id
_entity_poly.type
_entity_poly.pdbx_seq_one_letter_code
_entity_poly.pdbx_strand_id
1 'polypeptide(L)'
;MHDPKFFVQLADHLFNVQMARYRNKYSLITFPRDATYTPPGLPAHISVNLEPISGAPSDEEITKVHEAIQTYQELRRIPSLFDARVNMELSQHLFDIQMARHMRTAGDTQPRPVIQETSRPAKLAQAAESPQSSFERSTATNNAGTGANTVDVQPASGIDVRELIGRSNQLAERFNQLLERLNELSEHNRQPPQALDERLNEVIDRLTSLVEQSRQPTKHSDPLSERFNQLVEQSTQPAYRANEPAERSNELADRANQLMERLGRSSERSNQLSEQTKLSWDRIGDVLGNINRVLVGVQHAIVRNHRGNTISAIDSLVNEKGQTLVETPNAYRSTFKYASEYSSNEPNYRVHITIDDTPRICYIPDSCLGFFLHFYNIADGLCKPGSNVLIDGKETKARTKLIDYFSSHL
;
A
#
# COMPACT_ATOMS: atom_id res chain seq x y z
N MET A 1 -6.27 -22.70 -23.13
CA MET A 1 -5.18 -22.68 -24.13
C MET A 1 -4.78 -21.23 -24.37
N HIS A 2 -3.50 -20.90 -24.30
CA HIS A 2 -2.97 -19.58 -24.65
C HIS A 2 -1.81 -19.80 -25.60
N ASP A 3 -1.91 -19.27 -26.83
CA ASP A 3 -0.81 -19.31 -27.78
C ASP A 3 0.09 -18.09 -27.54
N PRO A 4 1.34 -18.27 -27.08
CA PRO A 4 2.26 -17.15 -26.89
C PRO A 4 2.60 -16.43 -28.20
N LYS A 5 2.49 -17.09 -29.37
CA LYS A 5 2.74 -16.44 -30.67
C LYS A 5 1.66 -15.41 -31.00
N PHE A 6 0.42 -15.66 -30.60
CA PHE A 6 -0.69 -14.70 -30.80
C PHE A 6 -0.45 -13.39 -30.04
N PHE A 7 0.02 -13.45 -28.79
CA PHE A 7 0.32 -12.25 -28.01
C PHE A 7 1.47 -11.43 -28.61
N VAL A 8 2.52 -12.08 -29.11
CA VAL A 8 3.63 -11.38 -29.81
C VAL A 8 3.13 -10.71 -31.09
N GLN A 9 2.39 -11.44 -31.93
CA GLN A 9 1.82 -10.88 -33.17
C GLN A 9 0.85 -9.71 -32.90
N LEU A 10 0.06 -9.78 -31.83
CA LEU A 10 -0.83 -8.70 -31.42
C LEU A 10 -0.05 -7.48 -30.91
N ALA A 11 1.01 -7.70 -30.13
CA ALA A 11 1.89 -6.61 -29.67
C ALA A 11 2.60 -5.92 -30.84
N ASP A 12 3.16 -6.69 -31.78
CA ASP A 12 3.77 -6.17 -33.01
C ASP A 12 2.76 -5.36 -33.83
N HIS A 13 1.52 -5.85 -33.97
CA HIS A 13 0.48 -5.14 -34.70
C HIS A 13 0.08 -3.82 -34.02
N LEU A 14 -0.15 -3.83 -32.71
CA LEU A 14 -0.48 -2.64 -31.92
C LEU A 14 0.64 -1.58 -31.98
N PHE A 15 1.90 -2.01 -31.83
CA PHE A 15 3.06 -1.14 -31.96
C PHE A 15 3.15 -0.51 -33.35
N ASN A 16 2.97 -1.29 -34.41
CA ASN A 16 2.96 -0.77 -35.78
C ASN A 16 1.84 0.26 -36.03
N VAL A 17 0.64 0.04 -35.47
CA VAL A 17 -0.48 0.99 -35.54
C VAL A 17 -0.16 2.28 -34.78
N GLN A 18 0.39 2.19 -33.57
CA GLN A 18 0.80 3.35 -32.77
C GLN A 18 1.94 4.14 -33.47
N MET A 19 2.92 3.45 -34.06
CA MET A 19 3.99 4.05 -34.87
C MET A 19 3.47 4.74 -36.13
N ALA A 20 2.47 4.18 -36.81
CA ALA A 20 1.85 4.82 -37.98
C ALA A 20 1.15 6.13 -37.58
N ARG A 21 0.41 6.14 -36.46
CA ARG A 21 -0.21 7.35 -35.91
C ARG A 21 0.82 8.40 -35.48
N TYR A 22 1.88 7.98 -34.80
CA TYR A 22 3.00 8.85 -34.41
C TYR A 22 3.64 9.51 -35.63
N ARG A 23 4.04 8.73 -36.64
CA ARG A 23 4.68 9.23 -37.87
C ARG A 23 3.81 10.20 -38.67
N ASN A 24 2.49 10.00 -38.66
CA ASN A 24 1.54 10.91 -39.30
C ASN A 24 1.40 12.25 -38.56
N LYS A 25 1.62 12.28 -37.24
CA LYS A 25 1.46 13.48 -36.40
C LYS A 25 2.77 14.25 -36.16
N TYR A 26 3.89 13.54 -36.07
CA TYR A 26 5.22 14.09 -35.73
C TYR A 26 6.28 13.57 -36.71
N SER A 27 6.16 13.98 -37.98
CA SER A 27 7.03 13.56 -39.09
C SER A 27 8.50 13.39 -38.69
N LEU A 28 9.13 12.27 -39.07
CA LEU A 28 10.46 11.81 -38.60
C LEU A 28 11.63 12.78 -38.84
N ILE A 29 11.41 13.89 -39.54
CA ILE A 29 12.37 14.99 -39.77
C ILE A 29 12.31 16.09 -38.69
N THR A 30 11.24 16.16 -37.89
CA THR A 30 11.10 17.11 -36.79
C THR A 30 11.87 16.58 -35.58
N PHE A 31 12.86 17.34 -35.09
CA PHE A 31 13.59 16.94 -33.88
C PHE A 31 12.62 16.90 -32.69
N PRO A 32 12.80 15.95 -31.73
CA PRO A 32 11.91 15.85 -30.57
C PRO A 32 11.80 17.13 -29.73
N ARG A 33 12.79 18.04 -29.85
CA ARG A 33 12.86 19.35 -29.18
C ARG A 33 11.82 20.36 -29.68
N ASP A 34 11.36 20.20 -30.92
CA ASP A 34 10.48 21.16 -31.61
C ASP A 34 9.03 20.65 -31.71
N ALA A 35 8.75 19.46 -31.17
CA ALA A 35 7.43 18.85 -31.17
C ALA A 35 6.67 19.15 -29.85
N THR A 36 5.39 19.50 -29.98
CA THR A 36 4.46 19.64 -28.84
C THR A 36 3.45 18.50 -28.83
N TYR A 37 3.43 17.77 -27.73
CA TYR A 37 2.57 16.63 -27.48
C TYR A 37 1.35 17.09 -26.68
N THR A 38 0.26 17.44 -27.38
CA THR A 38 -1.01 17.79 -26.74
C THR A 38 -1.73 16.52 -26.25
N PRO A 39 -2.12 16.44 -24.96
CA PRO A 39 -2.98 15.36 -24.44
C PRO A 39 -4.41 15.47 -24.97
N PRO A 40 -5.20 14.38 -24.94
CA PRO A 40 -6.64 14.44 -25.25
C PRO A 40 -7.41 15.16 -24.14
N GLY A 41 -8.57 15.72 -24.48
CA GLY A 41 -9.47 16.34 -23.50
C GLY A 41 -10.01 15.32 -22.51
N LEU A 42 -9.76 15.55 -21.22
CA LEU A 42 -10.24 14.69 -20.14
C LEU A 42 -11.63 15.13 -19.66
N PRO A 43 -12.57 14.19 -19.40
CA PRO A 43 -13.83 14.48 -18.73
C PRO A 43 -13.64 15.15 -17.36
N ALA A 44 -14.56 16.06 -17.00
CA ALA A 44 -14.49 16.87 -15.77
C ALA A 44 -14.53 16.08 -14.45
N HIS A 45 -14.85 14.78 -14.50
CA HIS A 45 -14.78 13.87 -13.33
C HIS A 45 -13.38 13.29 -13.07
N ILE A 46 -12.36 13.68 -13.84
CA ILE A 46 -10.96 13.30 -13.65
C ILE A 46 -10.18 14.50 -13.12
N SER A 47 -9.57 14.36 -11.94
CA SER A 47 -8.83 15.45 -11.29
C SER A 47 -7.41 15.67 -11.81
N VAL A 48 -6.88 14.75 -12.63
CA VAL A 48 -5.53 14.86 -13.20
C VAL A 48 -5.54 15.84 -14.37
N ASN A 49 -4.86 16.98 -14.21
CA ASN A 49 -4.64 17.93 -15.31
C ASN A 49 -3.40 17.54 -16.12
N LEU A 50 -3.57 17.28 -17.42
CA LEU A 50 -2.49 17.02 -18.35
C LEU A 50 -2.24 18.26 -19.21
N GLU A 51 -1.03 18.80 -19.13
CA GLU A 51 -0.61 19.97 -19.90
C GLU A 51 0.10 19.55 -21.20
N PRO A 52 0.12 20.37 -22.26
CA PRO A 52 0.85 20.06 -23.49
C PRO A 52 2.37 20.04 -23.26
N ILE A 53 2.99 18.87 -23.40
CA ILE A 53 4.43 18.69 -23.21
C ILE A 53 5.16 19.16 -24.47
N SER A 54 6.13 20.06 -24.33
CA SER A 54 6.96 20.51 -25.46
C SER A 54 8.39 20.01 -25.31
N GLY A 55 8.93 19.41 -26.36
CA GLY A 55 10.25 18.79 -26.30
C GLY A 55 10.19 17.33 -25.84
N ALA A 56 11.26 16.88 -25.17
CA ALA A 56 11.30 15.53 -24.59
C ALA A 56 10.81 15.56 -23.12
N PRO A 57 9.90 14.66 -22.73
CA PRO A 57 9.21 14.71 -21.45
C PRO A 57 10.13 14.42 -20.25
N SER A 58 9.75 14.97 -19.09
CA SER A 58 10.31 14.63 -17.78
C SER A 58 9.73 13.33 -17.21
N ASP A 59 10.34 12.82 -16.13
CA ASP A 59 9.82 11.66 -15.40
C ASP A 59 8.48 11.98 -14.70
N GLU A 60 8.32 13.20 -14.18
CA GLU A 60 7.07 13.68 -13.58
C GLU A 60 5.94 13.79 -14.61
N GLU A 61 6.23 14.30 -15.81
CA GLU A 61 5.26 14.40 -16.91
C GLU A 61 4.78 13.02 -17.37
N ILE A 62 5.71 12.06 -17.55
CA ILE A 62 5.35 10.67 -17.86
C ILE A 62 4.56 10.03 -16.72
N THR A 63 4.90 10.33 -15.45
CA THR A 63 4.20 9.79 -14.28
C THR A 63 2.75 10.29 -14.22
N LYS A 64 2.50 11.58 -14.43
CA LYS A 64 1.15 12.15 -14.49
C LYS A 64 0.29 11.52 -15.58
N VAL A 65 0.86 11.22 -16.75
CA VAL A 65 0.14 10.55 -17.84
C VAL A 65 -0.19 9.09 -17.49
N HIS A 66 0.70 8.36 -16.80
CA HIS A 66 0.39 7.02 -16.29
C HIS A 66 -0.70 7.05 -15.22
N GLU A 67 -0.65 8.00 -14.28
CA GLU A 67 -1.66 8.21 -13.25
C GLU A 67 -3.04 8.49 -13.88
N ALA A 68 -3.10 9.41 -14.85
CA ALA A 68 -4.33 9.69 -15.61
C ALA A 68 -4.89 8.44 -16.31
N ILE A 69 -4.03 7.64 -16.95
CA ILE A 69 -4.44 6.40 -17.62
C ILE A 69 -4.95 5.37 -16.59
N GLN A 70 -4.28 5.20 -15.46
CA GLN A 70 -4.70 4.27 -14.41
C GLN A 70 -6.05 4.69 -13.82
N THR A 71 -6.18 5.94 -13.38
CA THR A 71 -7.45 6.49 -12.86
C THR A 71 -8.57 6.32 -13.87
N TYR A 72 -8.29 6.52 -15.17
CA TYR A 72 -9.31 6.35 -16.21
C TYR A 72 -9.66 4.89 -16.48
N GLN A 73 -8.72 3.96 -16.38
CA GLN A 73 -8.98 2.52 -16.52
C GLN A 73 -9.78 1.94 -15.36
N GLU A 74 -9.68 2.50 -14.15
CA GLU A 74 -10.52 2.11 -13.01
C GLU A 74 -12.01 2.37 -13.28
N LEU A 75 -12.33 3.43 -14.05
CA LEU A 75 -13.70 3.73 -14.49
C LEU A 75 -14.30 2.68 -15.45
N ARG A 76 -13.52 1.72 -15.99
CA ARG A 76 -14.07 0.58 -16.76
C ARG A 76 -15.12 -0.23 -16.00
N ARG A 77 -15.11 -0.14 -14.66
CA ARG A 77 -16.13 -0.76 -13.78
C ARG A 77 -17.49 -0.06 -13.85
N ILE A 78 -17.56 1.14 -14.42
CA ILE A 78 -18.75 1.99 -14.54
C ILE A 78 -18.88 2.44 -16.02
N PRO A 79 -19.55 1.65 -16.89
CA PRO A 79 -19.57 1.90 -18.34
C PRO A 79 -20.11 3.27 -18.77
N SER A 80 -20.89 3.97 -17.93
CA SER A 80 -21.38 5.32 -18.20
C SER A 80 -20.34 6.44 -17.99
N LEU A 81 -19.20 6.14 -17.35
CA LEU A 81 -18.12 7.10 -17.07
C LEU A 81 -16.82 6.82 -17.85
N PHE A 82 -16.79 5.73 -18.63
CA PHE A 82 -15.64 5.27 -19.40
C PHE A 82 -15.91 5.34 -20.91
N ASP A 83 -15.11 6.15 -21.62
CA ASP A 83 -15.06 6.17 -23.07
C ASP A 83 -13.81 5.44 -23.56
N ALA A 84 -14.01 4.35 -24.30
CA ALA A 84 -12.93 3.56 -24.90
C ALA A 84 -12.05 4.40 -25.84
N ARG A 85 -12.61 5.44 -26.49
CA ARG A 85 -11.89 6.35 -27.37
C ARG A 85 -10.92 7.24 -26.61
N VAL A 86 -11.37 7.87 -25.52
CA VAL A 86 -10.50 8.70 -24.65
C VAL A 86 -9.36 7.87 -24.09
N ASN A 87 -9.63 6.63 -23.65
CA ASN A 87 -8.59 5.71 -23.17
C ASN A 87 -7.56 5.36 -24.27
N MET A 88 -8.01 5.15 -25.50
CA MET A 88 -7.13 4.90 -26.66
C MET A 88 -6.31 6.16 -27.02
N GLU A 89 -6.90 7.35 -26.95
CA GLU A 89 -6.21 8.61 -27.23
C GLU A 89 -5.18 8.95 -26.14
N LEU A 90 -5.46 8.65 -24.86
CA LEU A 90 -4.48 8.74 -23.76
C LEU A 90 -3.34 7.74 -23.94
N SER A 91 -3.66 6.50 -24.29
CA SER A 91 -2.65 5.45 -24.56
C SER A 91 -1.75 5.82 -25.75
N GLN A 92 -2.29 6.50 -26.77
CA GLN A 92 -1.49 7.06 -27.86
C GLN A 92 -0.63 8.23 -27.39
N HIS A 93 -1.16 9.15 -26.58
CA HIS A 93 -0.38 10.27 -26.05
C HIS A 93 0.81 9.78 -25.22
N LEU A 94 0.63 8.78 -24.36
CA LEU A 94 1.72 8.12 -23.62
C LEU A 94 2.77 7.53 -24.57
N PHE A 95 2.33 6.81 -25.61
CA PHE A 95 3.22 6.25 -26.61
C PHE A 95 4.04 7.34 -27.33
N ASP A 96 3.39 8.44 -27.73
CA ASP A 96 4.02 9.54 -28.44
C ASP A 96 5.15 10.17 -27.60
N ILE A 97 4.91 10.43 -26.31
CA ILE A 97 5.92 11.03 -25.41
C ILE A 97 7.04 10.04 -25.04
N GLN A 98 6.73 8.74 -24.93
CA GLN A 98 7.75 7.69 -24.75
C GLN A 98 8.67 7.59 -25.96
N MET A 99 8.13 7.66 -27.19
CA MET A 99 8.91 7.73 -28.41
C MET A 99 9.78 9.01 -28.48
N ALA A 100 9.24 10.16 -28.07
CA ALA A 100 10.00 11.41 -27.99
C ALA A 100 11.23 11.30 -27.06
N ARG A 101 11.03 10.73 -25.86
CA ARG A 101 12.12 10.47 -24.91
C ARG A 101 13.14 9.49 -25.46
N HIS A 102 12.68 8.37 -26.04
CA HIS A 102 13.56 7.36 -26.64
C HIS A 102 14.41 7.92 -27.79
N MET A 103 13.80 8.67 -28.72
CA MET A 103 14.50 9.32 -29.82
C MET A 103 15.53 10.35 -29.35
N ARG A 104 15.22 11.10 -28.27
CA ARG A 104 16.21 11.97 -27.63
C ARG A 104 17.38 11.17 -27.08
N THR A 105 17.14 10.15 -26.26
CA THR A 105 18.23 9.36 -25.66
C THR A 105 19.09 8.68 -26.73
N ALA A 106 18.48 8.14 -27.79
CA ALA A 106 19.21 7.57 -28.92
C ALA A 106 20.08 8.62 -29.67
N GLY A 107 19.59 9.85 -29.85
CA GLY A 107 20.36 10.94 -30.46
C GLY A 107 21.46 11.50 -29.54
N ASP A 108 21.19 11.64 -28.24
CA ASP A 108 22.15 12.11 -27.24
C ASP A 108 23.27 11.06 -26.96
N THR A 109 23.07 9.78 -27.33
CA THR A 109 24.07 8.69 -27.20
C THR A 109 25.10 8.68 -28.34
N GLN A 110 25.01 9.58 -29.32
CA GLN A 110 25.99 9.68 -30.40
C GLN A 110 27.18 10.56 -29.95
N PRO A 111 28.40 10.00 -29.73
CA PRO A 111 29.50 10.76 -29.16
C PRO A 111 30.08 11.76 -30.18
N ARG A 112 29.71 13.03 -30.04
CA ARG A 112 30.44 14.13 -30.66
C ARG A 112 31.77 14.31 -29.90
N PRO A 113 32.94 14.41 -30.57
CA PRO A 113 34.22 14.52 -29.86
C PRO A 113 34.25 15.76 -28.95
N VAL A 114 34.38 15.52 -27.64
CA VAL A 114 34.48 16.58 -26.62
C VAL A 114 35.93 17.03 -26.52
N ILE A 115 36.18 18.32 -26.78
CA ILE A 115 37.40 18.97 -26.28
C ILE A 115 37.18 19.23 -24.79
N GLN A 116 38.15 18.78 -24.00
CA GLN A 116 38.06 18.58 -22.56
C GLN A 116 38.73 19.75 -21.82
N GLU A 117 38.07 20.31 -20.81
CA GLU A 117 38.74 21.05 -19.74
C GLU A 117 37.99 20.90 -18.40
N THR A 118 38.47 19.93 -17.62
CA THR A 118 38.72 19.96 -16.16
C THR A 118 38.03 21.04 -15.32
N SER A 119 37.35 20.70 -14.22
CA SER A 119 38.04 20.38 -12.94
C SER A 119 37.21 19.60 -11.90
N ARG A 120 37.89 19.04 -10.87
CA ARG A 120 37.40 18.04 -9.89
C ARG A 120 36.70 18.61 -8.62
N PRO A 121 36.01 17.77 -7.80
CA PRO A 121 35.15 18.20 -6.67
C PRO A 121 35.67 17.88 -5.24
N ALA A 122 35.08 18.54 -4.22
CA ALA A 122 35.10 18.26 -2.76
C ALA A 122 34.08 19.20 -2.02
N LYS A 123 33.51 18.98 -0.82
CA LYS A 123 33.38 17.80 0.08
C LYS A 123 32.20 17.97 1.09
N LEU A 124 31.99 16.95 1.93
CA LEU A 124 31.18 16.83 3.17
C LEU A 124 31.17 18.03 4.16
N ALA A 125 30.05 18.22 4.87
CA ALA A 125 29.98 18.28 6.35
C ALA A 125 28.53 18.23 6.90
N GLN A 126 28.31 17.48 7.99
CA GLN A 126 27.18 17.65 8.92
C GLN A 126 27.68 18.39 10.16
N ALA A 127 26.82 19.18 10.80
CA ALA A 127 26.99 19.59 12.20
C ALA A 127 25.61 19.79 12.83
N ALA A 128 25.44 19.30 14.05
CA ALA A 128 24.27 19.56 14.89
C ALA A 128 24.60 20.64 15.92
N GLU A 129 23.60 21.36 16.42
CA GLU A 129 23.56 21.77 17.84
C GLU A 129 22.18 22.30 18.24
N SER A 130 21.82 22.06 19.50
CA SER A 130 20.74 22.71 20.24
C SER A 130 21.34 23.20 21.55
N PRO A 131 20.84 24.29 22.15
CA PRO A 131 20.47 24.16 23.56
C PRO A 131 19.22 24.94 24.02
N GLN A 132 18.34 24.19 24.70
CA GLN A 132 17.67 24.44 26.00
C GLN A 132 17.58 25.85 26.62
N SER A 133 16.43 26.13 27.27
CA SER A 133 16.26 26.65 28.66
C SER A 133 14.76 26.93 28.91
N SER A 134 14.01 26.18 29.75
CA SER A 134 13.78 26.33 31.22
C SER A 134 13.10 27.66 31.62
N PHE A 135 12.10 27.78 32.51
CA PHE A 135 11.74 27.09 33.78
C PHE A 135 10.22 26.70 33.81
N GLU A 136 9.76 25.58 34.40
CA GLU A 136 9.49 25.33 35.85
C GLU A 136 8.35 26.21 36.45
N ARG A 137 7.49 25.80 37.41
CA ARG A 137 7.23 24.58 38.22
C ARG A 137 5.78 24.78 38.79
N SER A 138 4.90 23.80 39.10
CA SER A 138 4.89 23.01 40.34
C SER A 138 3.53 22.33 40.58
N THR A 139 3.54 21.00 40.80
CA THR A 139 2.91 20.24 41.91
C THR A 139 1.41 20.44 42.25
N ALA A 140 0.50 19.47 42.07
CA ALA A 140 0.27 18.21 42.84
C ALA A 140 -1.12 18.29 43.55
N THR A 141 -1.81 17.25 44.02
CA THR A 141 -1.42 15.94 44.62
C THR A 141 -2.47 14.81 44.44
N ASN A 142 -2.03 13.56 44.69
CA ASN A 142 -2.73 12.35 45.24
C ASN A 142 -4.19 11.97 44.85
N ASN A 143 -4.43 10.84 44.14
CA ASN A 143 -4.62 9.43 44.60
C ASN A 143 -6.01 9.16 45.25
N ALA A 144 -6.89 8.24 44.85
CA ALA A 144 -6.85 6.83 44.34
C ALA A 144 -7.21 5.76 45.42
N GLY A 145 -8.10 4.81 45.07
CA GLY A 145 -8.58 3.67 45.90
C GLY A 145 -10.13 3.63 46.00
N THR A 146 -10.92 2.75 45.37
CA THR A 146 -10.99 1.26 45.32
C THR A 146 -11.85 0.64 46.45
N GLY A 147 -12.87 -0.17 46.10
CA GLY A 147 -13.34 -1.26 47.00
C GLY A 147 -14.84 -1.58 47.18
N ALA A 148 -15.48 -2.19 46.16
CA ALA A 148 -16.41 -3.35 46.22
C ALA A 148 -17.57 -3.53 47.26
N ASN A 149 -18.75 -3.92 46.72
CA ASN A 149 -19.73 -4.93 47.23
C ASN A 149 -20.57 -4.59 48.50
N THR A 150 -21.84 -5.00 48.69
CA THR A 150 -22.78 -5.92 48.00
C THR A 150 -24.24 -5.57 48.36
N VAL A 151 -25.21 -5.92 47.49
CA VAL A 151 -26.50 -6.65 47.73
C VAL A 151 -27.14 -6.49 49.15
N ASP A 152 -28.41 -6.08 49.37
CA ASP A 152 -29.65 -6.57 48.73
C ASP A 152 -30.93 -5.73 49.09
N VAL A 153 -32.08 -6.11 48.49
CA VAL A 153 -33.48 -5.98 48.96
C VAL A 153 -34.11 -4.59 49.17
N GLN A 154 -35.17 -4.30 48.37
CA GLN A 154 -36.25 -3.37 48.73
C GLN A 154 -37.18 -3.98 49.80
N PRO A 155 -37.80 -3.15 50.65
CA PRO A 155 -39.26 -3.27 50.73
C PRO A 155 -40.01 -1.92 50.65
N ALA A 156 -41.33 -2.01 50.50
CA ALA A 156 -42.23 -0.92 50.14
C ALA A 156 -42.60 0.05 51.27
N SER A 157 -43.16 1.19 50.86
CA SER A 157 -44.10 2.09 51.57
C SER A 157 -44.08 2.11 53.11
N GLY A 158 -43.55 3.20 53.68
CA GLY A 158 -43.73 3.59 55.08
C GLY A 158 -44.20 5.03 55.21
N ILE A 159 -45.52 5.24 55.29
CA ILE A 159 -46.09 6.49 55.83
C ILE A 159 -45.64 6.60 57.29
N ASP A 160 -45.15 7.78 57.72
CA ASP A 160 -44.55 7.92 59.05
C ASP A 160 -45.54 7.56 60.17
N VAL A 161 -45.25 6.47 60.87
CA VAL A 161 -46.07 5.95 61.97
C VAL A 161 -46.12 6.95 63.13
N ARG A 162 -45.12 7.84 63.29
CA ARG A 162 -45.21 8.95 64.25
C ARG A 162 -46.28 9.97 63.87
N GLU A 163 -46.46 10.26 62.58
CA GLU A 163 -47.53 11.15 62.11
C GLU A 163 -48.91 10.50 62.33
N LEU A 164 -49.04 9.20 62.04
CA LEU A 164 -50.28 8.46 62.25
C LEU A 164 -50.66 8.36 63.73
N ILE A 165 -49.69 8.09 64.61
CA ILE A 165 -49.89 8.10 66.08
C ILE A 165 -50.24 9.52 66.57
N GLY A 166 -49.60 10.56 66.03
CA GLY A 166 -49.92 11.95 66.33
C GLY A 166 -51.38 12.31 65.98
N ARG A 167 -51.82 11.94 64.77
CA ARG A 167 -53.22 12.11 64.32
C ARG A 167 -54.21 11.27 65.15
N SER A 168 -53.83 10.05 65.53
CA SER A 168 -54.66 9.17 66.38
C SER A 168 -54.84 9.71 67.80
N ASN A 169 -53.77 10.22 68.42
CA ASN A 169 -53.86 10.84 69.74
C ASN A 169 -54.72 12.12 69.69
N GLN A 170 -54.55 12.95 68.66
CA GLN A 170 -55.36 14.16 68.45
C GLN A 170 -56.85 13.84 68.19
N LEU A 171 -57.17 12.68 67.62
CA LEU A 171 -58.53 12.17 67.48
C LEU A 171 -59.11 11.68 68.82
N ALA A 172 -58.31 10.97 69.62
CA ALA A 172 -58.71 10.52 70.96
C ALA A 172 -58.98 11.70 71.92
N GLU A 173 -58.13 12.73 71.88
CA GLU A 173 -58.32 13.99 72.62
C GLU A 173 -59.68 14.64 72.31
N ARG A 174 -60.06 14.68 71.01
CA ARG A 174 -61.34 15.23 70.55
C ARG A 174 -62.53 14.33 70.89
N PHE A 175 -62.35 13.02 70.95
CA PHE A 175 -63.39 12.09 71.41
C PHE A 175 -63.66 12.25 72.92
N ASN A 176 -62.63 12.44 73.73
CA ASN A 176 -62.78 12.71 75.15
C ASN A 176 -63.49 14.06 75.39
N GLN A 177 -63.13 15.11 74.66
CA GLN A 177 -63.85 16.41 74.71
C GLN A 177 -65.32 16.32 74.26
N LEU A 178 -65.65 15.37 73.37
CA LEU A 178 -67.03 15.08 72.97
C LEU A 178 -67.80 14.32 74.05
N LEU A 179 -67.17 13.34 74.70
CA LEU A 179 -67.73 12.58 75.82
C LEU A 179 -68.00 13.48 77.03
N GLU A 180 -67.07 14.38 77.35
CA GLU A 180 -67.20 15.34 78.45
C GLU A 180 -68.37 16.30 78.20
N ARG A 181 -68.48 16.85 76.98
CA ARG A 181 -69.62 17.67 76.57
C ARG A 181 -70.96 16.92 76.50
N LEU A 182 -70.95 15.61 76.23
CA LEU A 182 -72.15 14.77 76.30
C LEU A 182 -72.59 14.53 77.75
N ASN A 183 -71.65 14.42 78.67
CA ASN A 183 -71.92 14.33 80.10
C ASN A 183 -72.50 15.67 80.63
N GLU A 184 -71.92 16.80 80.23
CA GLU A 184 -72.49 18.14 80.49
C GLU A 184 -73.90 18.29 79.90
N LEU A 185 -74.16 17.73 78.70
CA LEU A 185 -75.49 17.74 78.06
C LEU A 185 -76.53 16.93 78.86
N SER A 186 -76.09 15.84 79.51
CA SER A 186 -76.94 14.99 80.35
C SER A 186 -77.38 15.70 81.64
N GLU A 187 -76.49 16.47 82.25
CA GLU A 187 -76.78 17.25 83.47
C GLU A 187 -77.66 18.49 83.20
N HIS A 188 -77.57 19.09 82.01
CA HIS A 188 -78.26 20.37 81.71
C HIS A 188 -79.65 20.24 81.04
N ASN A 189 -80.35 19.12 81.25
CA ASN A 189 -81.62 18.83 80.59
C ASN A 189 -82.83 19.50 81.28
N ARG A 190 -82.96 20.84 81.15
CA ARG A 190 -84.09 21.61 81.72
C ARG A 190 -84.60 22.85 80.93
N GLN A 191 -84.36 22.99 79.62
CA GLN A 191 -84.93 24.08 78.79
C GLN A 191 -85.16 23.68 77.30
N PRO A 192 -85.94 24.44 76.49
CA PRO A 192 -86.82 23.89 75.44
C PRO A 192 -86.17 23.52 74.08
N PRO A 193 -86.90 22.79 73.19
CA PRO A 193 -86.29 21.97 72.13
C PRO A 193 -85.52 22.69 71.02
N GLN A 194 -85.83 23.94 70.68
CA GLN A 194 -85.39 24.55 69.42
C GLN A 194 -83.86 24.78 69.32
N ALA A 195 -83.15 24.88 70.43
CA ALA A 195 -81.68 25.03 70.43
C ALA A 195 -80.92 23.71 70.17
N LEU A 196 -81.60 22.55 70.25
CA LEU A 196 -80.99 21.25 69.95
C LEU A 196 -80.95 20.96 68.45
N ASP A 197 -81.99 21.36 67.71
CA ASP A 197 -82.08 21.13 66.26
C ASP A 197 -81.00 21.90 65.48
N GLU A 198 -80.74 23.15 65.82
CA GLU A 198 -79.67 23.94 65.19
C GLU A 198 -78.28 23.32 65.42
N ARG A 199 -78.00 22.83 66.64
CA ARG A 199 -76.73 22.16 66.95
C ARG A 199 -76.60 20.78 66.31
N LEU A 200 -77.69 20.02 66.19
CA LEU A 200 -77.70 18.75 65.48
C LEU A 200 -77.39 18.95 63.99
N ASN A 201 -78.00 19.96 63.36
CA ASN A 201 -77.72 20.29 61.97
C ASN A 201 -76.26 20.71 61.74
N GLU A 202 -75.66 21.54 62.61
CA GLU A 202 -74.25 21.92 62.48
C GLU A 202 -73.29 20.72 62.62
N VAL A 203 -73.62 19.75 63.49
CA VAL A 203 -72.84 18.50 63.63
C VAL A 203 -73.01 17.61 62.41
N ILE A 204 -74.21 17.50 61.85
CA ILE A 204 -74.50 16.71 60.64
C ILE A 204 -73.80 17.29 59.40
N ASP A 205 -73.77 18.60 59.22
CA ASP A 205 -73.06 19.25 58.11
C ASP A 205 -71.54 19.03 58.18
N ARG A 206 -70.97 19.13 59.39
CA ARG A 206 -69.54 18.86 59.63
C ARG A 206 -69.19 17.38 59.37
N LEU A 207 -70.07 16.45 59.76
CA LEU A 207 -69.92 15.01 59.46
C LEU A 207 -70.01 14.74 57.94
N THR A 208 -70.96 15.39 57.26
CA THR A 208 -71.15 15.26 55.81
C THR A 208 -69.92 15.77 55.04
N SER A 209 -69.36 16.91 55.46
CA SER A 209 -68.12 17.45 54.90
C SER A 209 -66.91 16.51 55.10
N LEU A 210 -66.79 15.89 56.28
CA LEU A 210 -65.72 14.92 56.57
C LEU A 210 -65.83 13.64 55.71
N VAL A 211 -67.06 13.13 55.55
CA VAL A 211 -67.38 11.99 54.68
C VAL A 211 -67.01 12.32 53.22
N GLU A 212 -67.36 13.51 52.73
CA GLU A 212 -67.04 13.90 51.35
C GLU A 212 -65.54 14.14 51.11
N GLN A 213 -64.81 14.61 52.12
CA GLN A 213 -63.35 14.73 52.06
C GLN A 213 -62.65 13.35 52.01
N SER A 214 -63.21 12.35 52.69
CA SER A 214 -62.72 10.96 52.64
C SER A 214 -63.07 10.19 51.35
N ARG A 215 -63.93 10.73 50.48
CA ARG A 215 -64.29 10.15 49.15
C ARG A 215 -63.37 10.58 48.00
N GLN A 216 -62.42 11.47 48.25
CA GLN A 216 -61.40 11.90 47.27
C GLN A 216 -60.44 10.81 46.75
N PRO A 217 -60.07 9.72 47.49
CA PRO A 217 -59.07 8.75 47.02
C PRO A 217 -59.42 8.06 45.70
N THR A 218 -60.71 7.83 45.44
CA THR A 218 -61.15 7.01 44.29
C THR A 218 -60.98 7.74 42.95
N LYS A 219 -61.13 9.07 42.91
CA LYS A 219 -61.07 9.86 41.67
C LYS A 219 -59.65 10.10 41.12
N HIS A 220 -58.62 9.76 41.91
CA HIS A 220 -57.22 9.84 41.47
C HIS A 220 -56.65 8.49 41.01
N SER A 221 -57.35 7.38 41.28
CA SER A 221 -56.93 6.02 40.87
C SER A 221 -56.93 5.87 39.35
N ASP A 222 -58.04 6.20 38.70
CA ASP A 222 -58.24 5.99 37.26
C ASP A 222 -57.22 6.76 36.39
N PRO A 223 -56.99 8.08 36.57
CA PRO A 223 -55.98 8.79 35.78
C PRO A 223 -54.55 8.37 36.10
N LEU A 224 -54.26 7.82 37.28
CA LEU A 224 -52.95 7.21 37.57
C LEU A 224 -52.77 5.87 36.87
N SER A 225 -53.83 5.07 36.78
CA SER A 225 -53.85 3.79 36.04
C SER A 225 -53.66 4.00 34.54
N GLU A 226 -54.35 4.98 33.94
CA GLU A 226 -54.12 5.40 32.56
C GLU A 226 -52.69 5.89 32.33
N ARG A 227 -52.13 6.70 33.25
CA ARG A 227 -50.74 7.14 33.18
C ARG A 227 -49.75 5.98 33.27
N PHE A 228 -50.02 4.99 34.10
CA PHE A 228 -49.18 3.81 34.25
C PHE A 228 -49.19 2.95 32.98
N ASN A 229 -50.37 2.74 32.38
CA ASN A 229 -50.51 2.04 31.11
C ASN A 229 -49.78 2.79 29.97
N GLN A 230 -49.92 4.11 29.87
CA GLN A 230 -49.12 4.91 28.94
C GLN A 230 -47.61 4.80 29.19
N LEU A 231 -47.17 4.72 30.45
CA LEU A 231 -45.76 4.55 30.79
C LEU A 231 -45.23 3.18 30.36
N VAL A 232 -46.03 2.12 30.51
CA VAL A 232 -45.70 0.75 30.06
C VAL A 232 -45.64 0.68 28.52
N GLU A 233 -46.57 1.34 27.83
CA GLU A 233 -46.63 1.39 26.37
C GLU A 233 -45.47 2.23 25.79
N GLN A 234 -45.12 3.36 26.42
CA GLN A 234 -43.90 4.12 26.11
C GLN A 234 -42.60 3.38 26.49
N SER A 235 -42.62 2.51 27.50
CA SER A 235 -41.45 1.71 27.91
C SER A 235 -41.18 0.53 26.97
N THR A 236 -42.21 0.00 26.30
CA THR A 236 -42.07 -1.10 25.33
C THR A 236 -41.67 -0.62 23.93
N GLN A 237 -42.05 0.58 23.51
CA GLN A 237 -41.64 1.18 22.22
C GLN A 237 -40.11 1.18 21.96
N PRO A 238 -39.25 1.55 22.93
CA PRO A 238 -37.79 1.47 22.79
C PRO A 238 -37.27 0.06 22.54
N ALA A 239 -37.87 -0.97 23.14
CA ALA A 239 -37.45 -2.35 22.95
C ALA A 239 -37.71 -2.81 21.50
N TYR A 240 -38.89 -2.49 20.94
CA TYR A 240 -39.16 -2.76 19.52
C TYR A 240 -38.29 -1.92 18.58
N ARG A 241 -38.02 -0.64 18.92
CA ARG A 241 -37.09 0.22 18.16
C ARG A 241 -35.62 -0.19 18.27
N ALA A 242 -35.23 -1.01 19.25
CA ALA A 242 -33.86 -1.51 19.38
C ALA A 242 -33.57 -2.73 18.48
N ASN A 243 -34.61 -3.46 18.09
CA ASN A 243 -34.47 -4.64 17.22
C ASN A 243 -34.10 -4.26 15.76
N GLU A 244 -34.70 -3.21 15.18
CA GLU A 244 -34.39 -2.77 13.81
C GLU A 244 -32.91 -2.35 13.61
N PRO A 245 -32.27 -1.59 14.53
CA PRO A 245 -30.81 -1.38 14.52
C PRO A 245 -29.99 -2.65 14.67
N ALA A 246 -30.42 -3.60 15.53
CA ALA A 246 -29.71 -4.86 15.73
C ALA A 246 -29.74 -5.74 14.47
N GLU A 247 -30.90 -5.80 13.80
CA GLU A 247 -31.08 -6.53 12.54
C GLU A 247 -30.25 -5.90 11.40
N ARG A 248 -30.27 -4.56 11.26
CA ARG A 248 -29.36 -3.85 10.33
C ARG A 248 -27.88 -4.06 10.66
N SER A 249 -27.52 -4.16 11.94
CA SER A 249 -26.15 -4.44 12.36
C SER A 249 -25.71 -5.85 11.95
N ASN A 250 -26.59 -6.84 12.04
CA ASN A 250 -26.32 -8.20 11.58
C ASN A 250 -26.18 -8.25 10.05
N GLU A 251 -27.07 -7.60 9.28
CA GLU A 251 -26.92 -7.49 7.82
C GLU A 251 -25.59 -6.84 7.41
N LEU A 252 -25.16 -5.81 8.15
CA LEU A 252 -23.87 -5.14 7.92
C LEU A 252 -22.68 -6.06 8.22
N ALA A 253 -22.75 -6.85 9.30
CA ALA A 253 -21.74 -7.84 9.64
C ALA A 253 -21.63 -8.93 8.56
N ASP A 254 -22.75 -9.45 8.06
CA ASP A 254 -22.77 -10.44 6.98
C ASP A 254 -22.20 -9.88 5.66
N ARG A 255 -22.54 -8.64 5.31
CA ARG A 255 -21.94 -7.95 4.15
C ARG A 255 -20.43 -7.74 4.34
N ALA A 256 -19.97 -7.40 5.55
CA ALA A 256 -18.55 -7.25 5.85
C ALA A 256 -17.80 -8.59 5.72
N ASN A 257 -18.38 -9.70 6.20
CA ASN A 257 -17.84 -11.05 6.04
C ASN A 257 -17.73 -11.45 4.56
N GLN A 258 -18.78 -11.21 3.76
CA GLN A 258 -18.75 -11.48 2.31
C GLN A 258 -17.70 -10.63 1.57
N LEU A 259 -17.50 -9.38 1.97
CA LEU A 259 -16.45 -8.52 1.41
C LEU A 259 -15.05 -9.02 1.79
N MET A 260 -14.86 -9.47 3.04
CA MET A 260 -13.59 -10.03 3.51
C MET A 260 -13.24 -11.33 2.77
N GLU A 261 -14.21 -12.21 2.53
CA GLU A 261 -14.00 -13.45 1.78
C GLU A 261 -13.66 -13.17 0.30
N ARG A 262 -14.33 -12.18 -0.33
CA ARG A 262 -13.99 -11.71 -1.68
C ARG A 262 -12.60 -11.08 -1.74
N LEU A 263 -12.20 -10.33 -0.71
CA LEU A 263 -10.86 -9.74 -0.60
C LEU A 263 -9.79 -10.84 -0.48
N GLY A 264 -10.01 -11.86 0.36
CA GLY A 264 -9.14 -13.04 0.47
C GLY A 264 -8.95 -13.74 -0.87
N ARG A 265 -10.05 -14.06 -1.57
CA ARG A 265 -10.01 -14.65 -2.92
C ARG A 265 -9.34 -13.76 -3.97
N SER A 266 -9.43 -12.43 -3.83
CA SER A 266 -8.73 -11.48 -4.70
C SER A 266 -7.22 -11.45 -4.42
N SER A 267 -6.84 -11.50 -3.15
CA SER A 267 -5.43 -11.55 -2.71
C SER A 267 -4.75 -12.82 -3.19
N GLU A 268 -5.40 -13.98 -3.04
CA GLU A 268 -4.88 -15.27 -3.49
C GLU A 268 -4.67 -15.29 -5.02
N ARG A 269 -5.63 -14.77 -5.80
CA ARG A 269 -5.47 -14.61 -7.26
C ARG A 269 -4.33 -13.65 -7.63
N SER A 270 -4.14 -12.58 -6.87
CA SER A 270 -3.04 -11.64 -7.06
C SER A 270 -1.68 -12.31 -6.83
N ASN A 271 -1.56 -13.14 -5.79
CA ASN A 271 -0.34 -13.91 -5.53
C ASN A 271 -0.08 -14.95 -6.62
N GLN A 272 -1.11 -15.68 -7.07
CA GLN A 272 -0.99 -16.63 -8.19
C GLN A 272 -0.51 -15.95 -9.48
N LEU A 273 -1.07 -14.77 -9.79
CA LEU A 273 -0.64 -13.97 -10.95
C LEU A 273 0.80 -13.44 -10.80
N SER A 274 1.20 -13.07 -9.58
CA SER A 274 2.58 -12.65 -9.27
C SER A 274 3.59 -13.77 -9.53
N GLU A 275 3.35 -14.97 -8.99
CA GLU A 275 4.22 -16.13 -9.22
C GLU A 275 4.23 -16.56 -10.70
N GLN A 276 3.09 -16.52 -11.39
CA GLN A 276 3.04 -16.76 -12.85
C GLN A 276 3.85 -15.72 -13.63
N THR A 277 3.81 -14.46 -13.20
CA THR A 277 4.57 -13.36 -13.82
C THR A 277 6.07 -13.55 -13.60
N LYS A 278 6.49 -13.94 -12.39
CA LYS A 278 7.88 -14.28 -12.06
C LYS A 278 8.40 -15.45 -12.92
N LEU A 279 7.67 -16.56 -12.99
CA LEU A 279 8.01 -17.70 -13.86
C LEU A 279 8.11 -17.30 -15.35
N SER A 280 7.30 -16.33 -15.78
CA SER A 280 7.36 -15.80 -17.15
C SER A 280 8.62 -14.96 -17.37
N TRP A 281 9.02 -14.15 -16.39
CA TRP A 281 10.27 -13.38 -16.42
C TRP A 281 11.52 -14.25 -16.37
N ASP A 282 11.54 -15.28 -15.51
CA ASP A 282 12.64 -16.26 -15.44
C ASP A 282 12.85 -16.91 -16.82
N ARG A 283 11.75 -17.35 -17.46
CA ARG A 283 11.78 -17.92 -18.83
C ARG A 283 12.22 -16.92 -19.90
N ILE A 284 11.88 -15.64 -19.78
CA ILE A 284 12.39 -14.59 -20.67
C ILE A 284 13.90 -14.41 -20.47
N GLY A 285 14.38 -14.45 -19.23
CA GLY A 285 15.80 -14.44 -18.88
C GLY A 285 16.55 -15.60 -19.53
N ASP A 286 16.04 -16.82 -19.45
CA ASP A 286 16.61 -18.00 -20.13
C ASP A 286 16.69 -17.82 -21.64
N VAL A 287 15.61 -17.33 -22.27
CA VAL A 287 15.57 -17.09 -23.74
C VAL A 287 16.58 -16.02 -24.15
N LEU A 288 16.66 -14.90 -23.42
CA LEU A 288 17.64 -13.84 -23.69
C LEU A 288 19.08 -14.31 -23.46
N GLY A 289 19.33 -15.12 -22.42
CA GLY A 289 20.63 -15.75 -22.18
C GLY A 289 21.05 -16.67 -23.32
N ASN A 290 20.12 -17.48 -23.84
CA ASN A 290 20.37 -18.33 -25.00
C ASN A 290 20.63 -17.51 -26.28
N ILE A 291 19.88 -16.44 -26.52
CA ILE A 291 20.14 -15.51 -27.63
C ILE A 291 21.54 -14.90 -27.51
N ASN A 292 21.94 -14.47 -26.30
CA ASN A 292 23.26 -13.87 -26.10
C ASN A 292 24.39 -14.88 -26.36
N ARG A 293 24.24 -16.14 -25.91
CA ARG A 293 25.18 -17.24 -26.23
C ARG A 293 25.32 -17.47 -27.74
N VAL A 294 24.23 -17.42 -28.49
CA VAL A 294 24.25 -17.53 -29.96
C VAL A 294 24.95 -16.33 -30.60
N LEU A 295 24.67 -15.11 -30.15
CA LEU A 295 25.33 -13.90 -30.66
C LEU A 295 26.84 -13.88 -30.39
N VAL A 296 27.26 -14.33 -29.20
CA VAL A 296 28.68 -14.55 -28.85
C VAL A 296 29.34 -15.53 -29.81
N GLY A 297 28.70 -16.69 -30.06
CA GLY A 297 29.20 -17.67 -31.02
C GLY A 297 29.28 -17.14 -32.46
N VAL A 298 28.31 -16.31 -32.89
CA VAL A 298 28.36 -15.63 -34.19
C VAL A 298 29.51 -14.63 -34.27
N GLN A 299 29.74 -13.84 -33.22
CA GLN A 299 30.88 -12.92 -33.15
C GLN A 299 32.21 -13.66 -33.21
N HIS A 300 32.39 -14.73 -32.43
CA HIS A 300 33.59 -15.56 -32.51
C HIS A 300 33.78 -16.19 -33.90
N ALA A 301 32.71 -16.66 -34.54
CA ALA A 301 32.78 -17.15 -35.91
C ALA A 301 33.19 -16.05 -36.91
N ILE A 302 32.74 -14.81 -36.73
CA ILE A 302 33.18 -13.67 -37.56
C ILE A 302 34.67 -13.38 -37.35
N VAL A 303 35.15 -13.35 -36.10
CA VAL A 303 36.58 -13.16 -35.80
C VAL A 303 37.41 -14.29 -36.41
N ARG A 304 37.04 -15.56 -36.18
CA ARG A 304 37.71 -16.75 -36.73
C ARG A 304 37.82 -16.74 -38.26
N ASN A 305 36.82 -16.23 -38.97
CA ASN A 305 36.83 -16.21 -40.43
C ASN A 305 37.55 -14.98 -41.04
N HIS A 306 38.08 -14.07 -40.22
CA HIS A 306 38.81 -12.90 -40.70
C HIS A 306 40.27 -13.26 -41.09
N ARG A 307 40.56 -13.31 -42.39
CA ARG A 307 41.92 -13.61 -42.88
C ARG A 307 42.93 -12.56 -42.44
N GLY A 308 44.09 -13.03 -41.98
CA GLY A 308 45.17 -12.16 -41.52
C GLY A 308 45.09 -11.90 -40.02
N ASN A 309 44.44 -12.77 -39.27
CA ASN A 309 44.35 -12.67 -37.83
C ASN A 309 45.74 -12.69 -37.19
N THR A 310 45.90 -11.84 -36.18
CA THR A 310 47.09 -11.76 -35.33
C THR A 310 46.71 -12.12 -33.90
N ILE A 311 47.68 -12.18 -33.00
CA ILE A 311 47.42 -12.37 -31.55
C ILE A 311 46.43 -11.33 -30.99
N SER A 312 46.36 -10.13 -31.59
CA SER A 312 45.39 -9.08 -31.23
C SER A 312 43.92 -9.47 -31.52
N ALA A 313 43.66 -10.51 -32.31
CA ALA A 313 42.31 -11.02 -32.54
C ALA A 313 41.70 -11.65 -31.26
N ILE A 314 42.54 -12.13 -30.33
CA ILE A 314 42.10 -12.59 -28.99
C ILE A 314 41.37 -11.47 -28.24
N ASP A 315 41.85 -10.23 -28.37
CA ASP A 315 41.23 -9.05 -27.71
C ASP A 315 39.86 -8.68 -28.30
N SER A 316 39.51 -9.24 -29.47
CA SER A 316 38.20 -9.08 -30.12
C SER A 316 37.20 -10.19 -29.74
N LEU A 317 37.62 -11.22 -28.99
CA LEU A 317 36.71 -12.24 -28.48
C LEU A 317 35.92 -11.71 -27.29
N VAL A 318 34.61 -11.96 -27.30
CA VAL A 318 33.70 -11.57 -26.20
C VAL A 318 33.43 -12.71 -25.21
N ASN A 319 33.04 -12.36 -23.99
CA ASN A 319 32.55 -13.32 -22.99
C ASN A 319 31.05 -13.63 -23.14
N GLU A 320 30.50 -14.53 -22.30
CA GLU A 320 29.07 -14.87 -22.30
C GLU A 320 28.12 -13.69 -21.97
N LYS A 321 28.65 -12.54 -21.54
CA LYS A 321 27.91 -11.28 -21.32
C LYS A 321 28.03 -10.31 -22.50
N GLY A 322 28.71 -10.69 -23.59
CA GLY A 322 28.93 -9.86 -24.77
C GLY A 322 30.01 -8.78 -24.60
N GLN A 323 30.82 -8.85 -23.54
CA GLN A 323 31.85 -7.85 -23.23
C GLN A 323 33.20 -8.23 -23.83
N THR A 324 33.99 -7.24 -24.26
CA THR A 324 35.40 -7.43 -24.67
C THR A 324 36.37 -7.28 -23.50
N LEU A 325 37.63 -7.75 -23.65
CA LEU A 325 38.67 -7.55 -22.63
C LEU A 325 38.96 -6.06 -22.35
N VAL A 326 38.80 -5.21 -23.36
CA VAL A 326 39.04 -3.75 -23.31
C VAL A 326 38.01 -3.04 -22.42
N GLU A 327 36.78 -3.55 -22.33
CA GLU A 327 35.70 -2.96 -21.53
C GLU A 327 35.80 -3.30 -20.03
N THR A 328 36.77 -4.14 -19.63
CA THR A 328 36.93 -4.51 -18.21
C THR A 328 37.57 -3.39 -17.40
N PRO A 329 37.15 -3.17 -16.13
CA PRO A 329 37.87 -2.30 -15.21
C PRO A 329 39.35 -2.72 -15.10
N ASN A 330 40.26 -1.77 -15.27
CA ASN A 330 41.72 -1.92 -15.46
C ASN A 330 42.23 -2.17 -16.91
N ALA A 331 41.38 -2.00 -17.93
CA ALA A 331 41.64 -2.05 -19.38
C ALA A 331 43.10 -2.00 -19.88
N TYR A 332 43.91 -1.02 -19.46
CA TYR A 332 45.32 -0.85 -19.89
C TYR A 332 46.26 -2.02 -19.54
N ARG A 333 45.88 -2.94 -18.65
CA ARG A 333 46.61 -4.19 -18.37
C ARG A 333 45.81 -5.46 -18.68
N SER A 334 44.60 -5.32 -19.21
CA SER A 334 43.62 -6.42 -19.37
C SER A 334 43.67 -7.12 -20.73
N THR A 335 44.28 -6.51 -21.75
CA THR A 335 44.38 -7.11 -23.09
C THR A 335 45.39 -8.25 -23.12
N PHE A 336 45.05 -9.31 -23.85
CA PHE A 336 45.94 -10.45 -24.10
C PHE A 336 47.21 -10.00 -24.82
N LYS A 337 47.09 -9.09 -25.81
CA LYS A 337 48.26 -8.53 -26.49
C LYS A 337 49.25 -7.91 -25.50
N TYR A 338 48.78 -7.03 -24.61
CA TYR A 338 49.65 -6.37 -23.63
C TYR A 338 50.29 -7.38 -22.67
N ALA A 339 49.52 -8.33 -22.14
CA ALA A 339 50.03 -9.37 -21.25
C ALA A 339 51.10 -10.25 -21.94
N SER A 340 50.92 -10.58 -23.22
CA SER A 340 51.88 -11.35 -24.01
C SER A 340 53.13 -10.56 -24.39
N GLU A 341 53.02 -9.28 -24.74
CA GLU A 341 54.16 -8.43 -25.07
C GLU A 341 55.02 -8.15 -23.82
N TYR A 342 54.38 -7.87 -22.69
CA TYR A 342 55.05 -7.60 -21.39
C TYR A 342 55.88 -8.79 -20.88
N SER A 343 55.51 -10.02 -21.23
CA SER A 343 56.18 -11.25 -20.79
C SER A 343 56.93 -12.00 -21.89
N SER A 344 57.22 -11.33 -23.01
CA SER A 344 57.98 -11.89 -24.14
C SER A 344 59.39 -12.40 -23.81
N ASN A 345 59.99 -11.90 -22.73
CA ASN A 345 61.33 -12.28 -22.27
C ASN A 345 61.34 -13.54 -21.38
N GLU A 346 60.17 -14.03 -20.94
CA GLU A 346 60.05 -15.14 -19.99
C GLU A 346 59.77 -16.47 -20.72
N PRO A 347 60.77 -17.37 -20.88
CA PRO A 347 60.59 -18.59 -21.66
C PRO A 347 59.57 -19.54 -21.05
N ASN A 348 59.37 -19.51 -19.73
CA ASN A 348 58.42 -20.35 -19.00
C ASN A 348 56.95 -20.03 -19.33
N TYR A 349 56.65 -18.83 -19.83
CA TYR A 349 55.30 -18.41 -20.19
C TYR A 349 54.97 -18.58 -21.66
N ARG A 350 55.95 -18.98 -22.48
CA ARG A 350 55.83 -19.15 -23.93
C ARG A 350 54.87 -20.28 -24.28
N VAL A 351 53.92 -20.00 -25.16
CA VAL A 351 52.93 -20.96 -25.66
C VAL A 351 52.73 -20.79 -27.17
N HIS A 352 52.11 -21.78 -27.79
CA HIS A 352 51.68 -21.75 -29.18
C HIS A 352 50.15 -21.77 -29.23
N ILE A 353 49.54 -20.76 -29.86
CA ILE A 353 48.11 -20.71 -30.18
C ILE A 353 47.98 -20.83 -31.70
N THR A 354 47.01 -21.61 -32.19
CA THR A 354 46.75 -21.72 -33.62
C THR A 354 45.80 -20.59 -34.04
N ILE A 355 46.18 -19.81 -35.06
CA ILE A 355 45.40 -18.70 -35.63
C ILE A 355 45.54 -18.77 -37.15
N ASP A 356 44.44 -18.73 -37.90
CA ASP A 356 44.44 -19.00 -39.36
C ASP A 356 45.22 -20.30 -39.71
N ASP A 357 44.91 -21.41 -39.01
CA ASP A 357 45.60 -22.71 -39.07
C ASP A 357 47.14 -22.67 -38.86
N THR A 358 47.67 -21.52 -38.41
CA THR A 358 49.10 -21.25 -38.27
C THR A 358 49.50 -21.12 -36.80
N PRO A 359 50.49 -21.89 -36.30
CA PRO A 359 50.98 -21.73 -34.92
C PRO A 359 51.64 -20.36 -34.71
N ARG A 360 51.09 -19.54 -33.81
CA ARG A 360 51.64 -18.25 -33.37
C ARG A 360 52.24 -18.38 -31.97
N ILE A 361 53.45 -17.85 -31.79
CA ILE A 361 54.11 -17.79 -30.48
C ILE A 361 53.53 -16.61 -29.71
N CYS A 362 53.08 -16.85 -28.48
CA CYS A 362 52.65 -15.83 -27.54
C CYS A 362 53.04 -16.23 -26.11
N TYR A 363 52.77 -15.36 -25.15
CA TYR A 363 53.17 -15.53 -23.76
C TYR A 363 51.95 -15.30 -22.86
N ILE A 364 51.72 -16.20 -21.91
CA ILE A 364 50.62 -16.08 -20.95
C ILE A 364 51.23 -16.13 -19.54
N PRO A 365 51.22 -15.05 -18.75
CA PRO A 365 51.72 -15.10 -17.37
C PRO A 365 50.80 -15.94 -16.48
N ASP A 366 51.35 -16.70 -15.52
CA ASP A 366 50.53 -17.48 -14.58
C ASP A 366 49.59 -16.58 -13.75
N SER A 367 50.04 -15.36 -13.44
CA SER A 367 49.25 -14.32 -12.77
C SER A 367 48.03 -13.84 -13.57
N CYS A 368 47.99 -14.07 -14.89
CA CYS A 368 46.88 -13.70 -15.77
C CYS A 368 45.93 -14.87 -16.08
N LEU A 369 46.34 -16.13 -15.85
CA LEU A 369 45.56 -17.32 -16.20
C LEU A 369 44.15 -17.29 -15.58
N GLY A 370 44.07 -17.05 -14.27
CA GLY A 370 42.79 -17.06 -13.56
C GLY A 370 41.86 -15.90 -13.96
N PHE A 371 42.40 -14.76 -14.41
CA PHE A 371 41.62 -13.65 -14.99
C PHE A 371 40.99 -14.06 -16.32
N PHE A 372 41.79 -14.54 -17.28
CA PHE A 372 41.25 -14.95 -18.60
C PHE A 372 40.29 -16.14 -18.48
N LEU A 373 40.60 -17.13 -17.64
CA LEU A 373 39.72 -18.27 -17.38
C LEU A 373 38.35 -17.83 -16.82
N HIS A 374 38.32 -16.87 -15.90
CA HIS A 374 37.08 -16.34 -15.33
C HIS A 374 36.34 -15.47 -16.34
N PHE A 375 37.07 -14.64 -17.09
CA PHE A 375 36.49 -13.75 -18.12
C PHE A 375 35.72 -14.52 -19.18
N TYR A 376 36.30 -15.59 -19.75
CA TYR A 376 35.64 -16.43 -20.76
C TYR A 376 34.73 -17.52 -20.17
N ASN A 377 34.48 -17.52 -18.86
CA ASN A 377 33.67 -18.52 -18.14
C ASN A 377 34.10 -19.99 -18.38
N ILE A 378 35.42 -20.24 -18.44
CA ILE A 378 36.02 -21.58 -18.67
C ILE A 378 36.86 -22.06 -17.48
N ALA A 379 36.69 -21.48 -16.29
CA ALA A 379 37.54 -21.73 -15.14
C ALA A 379 37.43 -23.15 -14.52
N ASP A 380 36.29 -23.85 -14.66
CA ASP A 380 36.00 -25.24 -14.21
C ASP A 380 36.90 -25.81 -13.10
N GLY A 381 36.84 -25.22 -11.89
CA GLY A 381 37.57 -25.71 -10.72
C GLY A 381 39.10 -25.57 -10.78
N LEU A 382 39.61 -24.68 -11.64
CA LEU A 382 41.03 -24.31 -11.74
C LEU A 382 41.37 -23.05 -10.91
N CYS A 383 40.36 -22.24 -10.59
CA CYS A 383 40.47 -21.05 -9.73
C CYS A 383 39.85 -21.29 -8.35
N LYS A 384 40.32 -20.55 -7.34
CA LYS A 384 39.77 -20.59 -5.97
C LYS A 384 38.33 -20.03 -5.97
N PRO A 385 37.40 -20.59 -5.17
CA PRO A 385 35.99 -20.17 -5.19
C PRO A 385 35.83 -18.66 -4.95
N GLY A 386 35.04 -17.99 -5.80
CA GLY A 386 34.81 -16.54 -5.70
C GLY A 386 36.02 -15.66 -6.02
N SER A 387 37.08 -16.20 -6.65
CA SER A 387 38.32 -15.47 -6.92
C SER A 387 38.90 -15.76 -8.31
N ASN A 388 39.64 -14.79 -8.84
CA ASN A 388 40.45 -14.95 -10.06
C ASN A 388 41.85 -15.55 -9.75
N VAL A 389 42.11 -15.95 -8.50
CA VAL A 389 43.37 -16.59 -8.09
C VAL A 389 43.33 -18.06 -8.48
N LEU A 390 44.36 -18.51 -9.21
CA LEU A 390 44.50 -19.92 -9.59
C LEU A 390 44.72 -20.81 -8.35
N ILE A 391 44.33 -22.09 -8.47
CA ILE A 391 44.73 -23.13 -7.52
C ILE A 391 46.16 -23.55 -7.86
N ASP A 392 47.03 -23.46 -6.87
CA ASP A 392 48.44 -23.81 -6.91
C ASP A 392 48.63 -25.22 -7.53
N GLY A 393 49.47 -25.33 -8.56
CA GLY A 393 49.71 -26.57 -9.30
C GLY A 393 48.69 -26.87 -10.41
N LYS A 394 47.82 -25.92 -10.77
CA LYS A 394 46.89 -26.02 -11.93
C LYS A 394 47.32 -25.17 -13.14
N GLU A 395 48.46 -24.50 -13.08
CA GLU A 395 48.98 -23.54 -14.07
C GLU A 395 49.01 -24.16 -15.47
N THR A 396 49.62 -25.34 -15.60
CA THR A 396 49.68 -26.06 -16.88
C THR A 396 48.30 -26.40 -17.43
N LYS A 397 47.37 -26.89 -16.60
CA LYS A 397 46.02 -27.27 -17.04
C LYS A 397 45.19 -26.04 -17.44
N ALA A 398 45.33 -24.94 -16.71
CA ALA A 398 44.72 -23.65 -17.01
C ALA A 398 45.22 -23.06 -18.33
N ARG A 399 46.54 -23.11 -18.53
CA ARG A 399 47.23 -22.66 -19.74
C ARG A 399 46.80 -23.47 -20.96
N THR A 400 46.80 -24.80 -20.89
CA THR A 400 46.28 -25.67 -21.97
C THR A 400 44.84 -25.33 -22.32
N LYS A 401 43.96 -25.20 -21.31
CA LYS A 401 42.54 -24.91 -21.56
C LYS A 401 42.31 -23.55 -22.25
N LEU A 402 43.11 -22.53 -21.92
CA LEU A 402 43.09 -21.24 -22.62
C LEU A 402 43.61 -21.35 -24.05
N ILE A 403 44.67 -22.13 -24.30
CA ILE A 403 45.19 -22.36 -25.66
C ILE A 403 44.15 -23.06 -26.54
N ASP A 404 43.50 -24.10 -26.02
CA ASP A 404 42.45 -24.85 -26.71
C ASP A 404 41.25 -23.95 -27.02
N TYR A 405 40.84 -23.12 -26.05
CA TYR A 405 39.78 -22.13 -26.23
C TYR A 405 40.14 -21.10 -27.31
N PHE A 406 41.30 -20.45 -27.24
CA PHE A 406 41.68 -19.46 -28.27
C PHE A 406 41.86 -20.09 -29.65
N SER A 407 42.47 -21.27 -29.75
CA SER A 407 42.69 -21.96 -31.04
C SER A 407 41.40 -22.49 -31.69
N SER A 408 40.31 -22.65 -30.92
CA SER A 408 38.99 -23.04 -31.45
C SER A 408 38.13 -21.86 -31.90
N HIS A 409 38.50 -20.63 -31.54
CA HIS A 409 37.74 -19.41 -31.85
C HIS A 409 38.52 -18.40 -32.75
N LEU A 410 39.70 -18.78 -33.26
CA LEU A 410 40.61 -17.99 -34.13
C LEU A 410 41.20 -18.81 -35.28
#